data_AF-A0A848AYN5-F1
#
_entry.id   AF-A0A848AYN5-F1
#
_cell.length_a   1.000
_cell.length_b   1.000
_cell.length_c   1.000
_cell.angle_alpha   90.00
_cell.angle_beta   90.00
_cell.angle_gamma   90.00
#
_symmetry.space_group_name_H-M   'P 1'
#
loop_
_entity.id
_entity.type
_entity.pdbx_description
1 polymer ?
#
loop_
_entity_poly.entity_id
_entity_poly.type
_entity_poly.pdbx_seq_one_letter_code
_entity_poly.pdbx_strand_id
1 'polypeptide(L)'
;MPKKKSDGTQVSTVSKDKTAKAKPVDPAALKKLEEMEKEIKEGIIKYFETGMLLQEISDKKLYKLRGCRSFKAYCEKVFHFSRSYGYRLIAYCNIWNLLSDDEKDKIPERVIRALSMVEDPTERQEIWDKVKTKTGGELPTYKTVEEEIRECRKQKQFTKANFDPASSPDKVFCMTLEKPFSQTELAQELIDNSNGDYGKLLNATREMLKANYLNDEDQQTLKQELLKRFSEWLDKQFGEKTSQDENDVEVSPMGDTFDSVQQ
;
A
#
# COMPACT_ATOMS: atom_id res chain seq x y z
N MET A 1 -37.61 7.91 71.13
CA MET A 1 -36.65 7.14 70.30
C MET A 1 -36.54 7.86 68.94
N PRO A 2 -35.36 7.93 68.30
CA PRO A 2 -34.26 8.83 68.67
C PRO A 2 -33.83 9.82 67.56
N LYS A 3 -33.32 10.98 68.02
CA LYS A 3 -32.10 11.74 67.62
C LYS A 3 -31.89 12.05 66.12
N LYS A 4 -31.93 13.32 65.66
CA LYS A 4 -30.97 14.43 65.87
C LYS A 4 -29.53 14.05 65.46
N LYS A 5 -29.00 14.63 64.37
CA LYS A 5 -27.81 15.50 64.37
C LYS A 5 -27.39 15.95 62.96
N SER A 6 -27.25 17.26 62.83
CA SER A 6 -26.31 17.96 61.96
C SER A 6 -24.89 17.84 62.53
N ASP A 7 -23.90 17.68 61.66
CA ASP A 7 -22.53 18.24 61.69
C ASP A 7 -21.88 17.72 60.39
N GLY A 8 -21.16 18.48 59.58
CA GLY A 8 -20.15 19.46 59.95
C GLY A 8 -18.81 18.95 59.41
N THR A 9 -18.32 19.59 58.34
CA THR A 9 -16.89 19.71 57.98
C THR A 9 -16.17 18.45 57.45
N GLN A 10 -15.77 18.45 56.17
CA GLN A 10 -14.38 18.78 55.78
C GLN A 10 -14.18 18.79 54.26
N VAL A 11 -13.59 19.91 53.83
CA VAL A 11 -12.89 20.14 52.58
C VAL A 11 -11.68 19.20 52.50
N SER A 12 -11.46 18.60 51.33
CA SER A 12 -10.19 18.13 50.72
C SER A 12 -10.60 17.16 49.61
N THR A 13 -10.19 17.24 48.34
CA THR A 13 -8.96 17.76 47.75
C THR A 13 -9.22 18.17 46.31
N VAL A 14 -8.58 19.28 45.94
CA VAL A 14 -8.24 19.63 44.57
C VAL A 14 -7.46 18.47 43.93
N SER A 15 -7.96 17.95 42.81
CA SER A 15 -7.11 17.44 41.74
C SER A 15 -7.39 18.28 40.51
N LYS A 16 -6.56 19.30 40.36
CA LYS A 16 -6.35 20.00 39.09
C LYS A 16 -5.91 18.98 38.04
N ASP A 17 -6.25 19.34 36.82
CA ASP A 17 -5.43 19.15 35.62
C ASP A 17 -5.77 17.96 34.69
N LYS A 18 -6.67 18.24 33.75
CA LYS A 18 -6.30 18.30 32.33
C LYS A 18 -7.41 18.96 31.53
N THR A 19 -7.44 20.28 31.56
CA THR A 19 -8.12 21.04 30.50
C THR A 19 -7.29 20.85 29.23
N ALA A 20 -7.58 19.79 28.48
CA ALA A 20 -7.16 19.68 27.10
C ALA A 20 -7.81 20.86 26.36
N LYS A 21 -7.02 21.91 26.16
CA LYS A 21 -7.36 23.15 25.47
C LYS A 21 -7.93 22.78 24.09
N ALA A 22 -9.25 22.72 24.00
CA ALA A 22 -9.95 22.51 22.74
C ALA A 22 -9.58 23.69 21.83
N LYS A 23 -8.93 23.38 20.71
CA LYS A 23 -8.61 24.35 19.67
C LYS A 23 -9.92 25.08 19.31
N PRO A 24 -9.96 26.41 19.23
CA PRO A 24 -11.16 27.12 18.82
C PRO A 24 -11.57 26.59 17.43
N VAL A 25 -12.75 26.00 17.36
CA VAL A 25 -13.35 25.49 16.13
C VAL A 25 -13.73 26.71 15.31
N ASP A 26 -13.21 26.81 14.09
CA ASP A 26 -13.57 27.87 13.16
C ASP A 26 -15.07 27.73 12.79
N PRO A 27 -15.94 28.66 13.23
CA PRO A 27 -17.38 28.56 13.01
C PRO A 27 -17.75 28.65 11.52
N ALA A 28 -16.94 29.30 10.70
CA ALA A 28 -17.17 29.38 9.25
C ALA A 28 -16.88 28.02 8.58
N ALA A 29 -15.79 27.36 8.96
CA ALA A 29 -15.46 26.03 8.46
C ALA A 29 -16.48 24.97 8.89
N LEU A 30 -17.05 25.08 10.09
CA LEU A 30 -18.10 24.19 10.57
C LEU A 30 -19.40 24.38 9.78
N LYS A 31 -19.84 25.62 9.58
CA LYS A 31 -21.03 25.92 8.77
C LYS A 31 -20.87 25.39 7.33
N LYS A 32 -19.71 25.62 6.72
CA LYS A 32 -19.40 25.10 5.39
C LYS A 32 -19.45 23.56 5.37
N LEU A 33 -18.90 22.89 6.38
CA LEU A 33 -18.98 21.43 6.49
C LEU A 33 -20.43 20.94 6.58
N GLU A 34 -21.27 21.63 7.34
CA GLU A 34 -22.70 21.30 7.48
C GLU A 34 -23.47 21.43 6.18
N GLU A 35 -23.20 22.47 5.39
CA GLU A 35 -23.75 22.65 4.05
C GLU A 35 -23.34 21.49 3.12
N MET A 36 -22.04 21.16 3.08
CA MET A 36 -21.54 20.04 2.27
C MET A 36 -22.11 18.68 2.71
N GLU A 37 -22.22 18.42 4.02
CA GLU A 37 -22.81 17.19 4.55
C GLU A 37 -24.29 17.07 4.17
N LYS A 38 -25.02 18.20 4.18
CA LYS A 38 -26.43 18.26 3.80
C LYS A 38 -26.61 17.92 2.32
N GLU A 39 -25.86 18.57 1.43
CA GLU A 39 -25.92 18.32 -0.02
C GLU A 39 -25.66 16.84 -0.36
N ILE A 40 -24.67 16.22 0.28
CA ILE A 40 -24.36 14.79 0.10
C ILE A 40 -25.51 13.90 0.58
N LYS A 41 -26.08 14.18 1.76
CA LYS A 41 -27.11 13.33 2.39
C LYS A 41 -28.47 13.41 1.69
N GLU A 42 -28.83 14.59 1.21
CA GLU A 42 -30.10 14.79 0.50
C GLU A 42 -30.08 14.13 -0.89
N GLY A 43 -28.92 13.67 -1.37
CA GLY A 43 -28.78 13.03 -2.67
C GLY A 43 -29.17 13.94 -3.84
N ILE A 44 -29.24 15.25 -3.57
CA ILE A 44 -29.58 16.30 -4.55
C ILE A 44 -28.50 16.38 -5.63
N ILE A 45 -27.29 15.96 -5.29
CA ILE A 45 -26.10 16.06 -6.11
C ILE A 45 -25.76 14.71 -6.77
N LYS A 46 -25.30 14.74 -8.03
CA LYS A 46 -24.86 13.56 -8.77
C LYS A 46 -23.63 12.93 -8.08
N TYR A 47 -23.34 11.66 -8.38
CA TYR A 47 -22.18 10.93 -7.81
C TYR A 47 -20.85 11.70 -7.90
N PHE A 48 -20.67 12.53 -8.95
CA PHE A 48 -19.46 13.33 -9.14
C PHE A 48 -19.35 14.51 -8.15
N GLU A 49 -20.44 15.22 -7.88
CA GLU A 49 -20.50 16.35 -6.95
C GLU A 49 -20.25 15.86 -5.52
N THR A 50 -20.81 14.69 -5.19
CA THR A 50 -20.49 14.01 -3.93
C THR A 50 -18.98 13.77 -3.82
N GLY A 51 -18.33 13.32 -4.89
CA GLY A 51 -16.88 13.15 -4.95
C GLY A 51 -16.09 14.43 -4.71
N MET A 52 -16.50 15.56 -5.31
CA MET A 52 -15.87 16.87 -5.13
C MET A 52 -15.92 17.33 -3.67
N LEU A 53 -17.10 17.25 -3.06
CA LEU A 53 -17.29 17.65 -1.67
C LEU A 53 -16.48 16.76 -0.72
N LEU A 54 -16.45 15.45 -0.97
CA LEU A 54 -15.65 14.50 -0.20
C LEU A 54 -14.14 14.76 -0.34
N GLN A 55 -13.66 15.12 -1.53
CA GLN A 55 -12.28 15.51 -1.78
C GLN A 55 -11.94 16.76 -0.97
N GLU A 56 -12.78 17.80 -1.03
CA GLU A 56 -12.56 19.03 -0.26
C GLU A 56 -12.53 18.77 1.26
N ILE A 57 -13.46 17.95 1.77
CA ILE A 57 -13.50 17.55 3.18
C ILE A 57 -12.22 16.81 3.59
N SER A 58 -11.70 15.94 2.72
CA SER A 58 -10.48 15.17 2.96
C SER A 58 -9.24 16.08 2.97
N ASP A 59 -9.06 16.91 1.94
CA ASP A 59 -7.87 17.74 1.72
C ASP A 59 -7.73 18.81 2.81
N LYS A 60 -8.84 19.48 3.13
CA LYS A 60 -8.89 20.48 4.20
C LYS A 60 -9.01 19.85 5.59
N LYS A 61 -9.05 18.52 5.67
CA LYS A 61 -9.18 17.74 6.91
C LYS A 61 -10.37 18.16 7.78
N LEU A 62 -11.46 18.59 7.14
CA LEU A 62 -12.66 19.10 7.82
C LEU A 62 -13.35 18.02 8.66
N TYR A 63 -13.13 16.75 8.34
CA TYR A 63 -13.56 15.61 9.16
C TYR A 63 -13.12 15.70 10.63
N LYS A 64 -12.02 16.42 10.92
CA LYS A 64 -11.56 16.66 12.29
C LYS A 64 -12.53 17.51 13.11
N LEU A 65 -13.32 18.37 12.47
CA LEU A 65 -14.35 19.19 13.13
C LEU A 65 -15.46 18.33 13.75
N ARG A 66 -15.72 17.14 13.20
CA ARG A 66 -16.64 16.13 13.77
C ARG A 66 -15.95 15.19 14.78
N GLY A 67 -14.73 15.52 15.20
CA GLY A 67 -13.92 14.71 16.13
C GLY A 67 -13.35 13.43 15.51
N CYS A 68 -13.37 13.29 14.18
CA CYS A 68 -12.88 12.08 13.53
C CYS A 68 -11.36 12.16 13.34
N ARG A 69 -10.64 11.10 13.72
CA ARG A 69 -9.17 11.03 13.59
C ARG A 69 -8.72 10.76 12.16
N SER A 70 -9.60 10.18 11.34
CA SER A 70 -9.33 9.83 9.96
C SER A 70 -10.57 10.08 9.09
N PHE A 71 -10.34 10.26 7.80
CA PHE A 71 -11.42 10.36 6.81
C PHE A 71 -12.29 9.09 6.81
N LYS A 72 -11.69 7.90 6.97
CA LYS A 72 -12.44 6.63 7.15
C LYS A 72 -13.48 6.73 8.27
N ALA A 73 -13.05 7.12 9.46
CA ALA A 73 -13.94 7.18 10.62
C ALA A 73 -15.08 8.18 10.41
N TYR A 74 -14.79 9.27 9.70
CA TYR A 74 -15.78 10.25 9.32
C TYR A 74 -16.80 9.72 8.30
N CYS A 75 -16.32 9.04 7.27
CA CYS A 75 -17.17 8.39 6.27
C CYS A 75 -18.20 7.45 6.91
N GLU A 76 -17.74 6.58 7.81
CA GLU A 76 -18.57 5.61 8.50
C GLU A 76 -19.54 6.30 9.48
N LYS A 77 -19.08 7.31 10.21
CA LYS A 77 -19.87 8.03 11.23
C LYS A 77 -20.95 8.94 10.66
N VAL A 78 -20.64 9.66 9.57
CA VAL A 78 -21.48 10.77 9.08
C VAL A 78 -22.36 10.35 7.91
N PHE A 79 -21.85 9.49 7.01
CA PHE A 79 -22.54 9.10 5.78
C PHE A 79 -22.88 7.61 5.72
N HIS A 80 -22.46 6.81 6.71
CA HIS A 80 -22.73 5.37 6.79
C HIS A 80 -22.22 4.56 5.58
N PHE A 81 -21.19 5.05 4.89
CA PHE A 81 -20.54 4.32 3.81
C PHE A 81 -19.12 3.84 4.17
N SER A 82 -18.66 2.79 3.50
CA SER A 82 -17.33 2.26 3.73
C SER A 82 -16.24 3.22 3.26
N ARG A 83 -15.04 3.13 3.86
CA ARG A 83 -13.83 3.83 3.39
C ARG A 83 -13.67 3.70 1.87
N SER A 84 -13.73 2.48 1.37
CA SER A 84 -13.48 2.17 -0.03
C SER A 84 -14.50 2.81 -0.96
N TYR A 85 -15.75 2.99 -0.52
CA TYR A 85 -16.75 3.70 -1.30
C TYR A 85 -16.50 5.21 -1.32
N GLY A 86 -16.16 5.83 -0.17
CA GLY A 86 -15.83 7.26 -0.11
C GLY A 86 -14.64 7.64 -1.00
N TYR A 87 -13.54 6.88 -0.95
CA TYR A 87 -12.39 7.09 -1.83
C TYR A 87 -12.73 6.84 -3.31
N ARG A 88 -13.66 5.93 -3.61
CA ARG A 88 -14.12 5.68 -4.98
C ARG A 88 -14.87 6.88 -5.55
N LEU A 89 -15.73 7.53 -4.76
CA LEU A 89 -16.44 8.74 -5.20
C LEU A 89 -15.48 9.89 -5.49
N ILE A 90 -14.47 10.08 -4.63
CA ILE A 90 -13.37 11.03 -4.85
C ILE A 90 -12.63 10.73 -6.16
N ALA A 91 -12.22 9.47 -6.34
CA ALA A 91 -11.58 8.99 -7.55
C ALA A 91 -12.42 9.25 -8.81
N TYR A 92 -13.72 9.02 -8.73
CA TYR A 92 -14.67 9.23 -9.82
C TYR A 92 -14.71 10.70 -10.27
N CYS A 93 -14.76 11.62 -9.31
CA CYS A 93 -14.73 13.06 -9.57
C CYS A 93 -13.45 13.49 -10.31
N ASN A 94 -12.29 13.02 -9.86
CA ASN A 94 -11.02 13.42 -10.48
C ASN A 94 -10.92 12.99 -11.95
N ILE A 95 -11.64 11.93 -12.34
CA ILE A 95 -11.69 11.46 -13.74
C ILE A 95 -12.81 12.13 -14.51
N TRP A 96 -13.95 12.40 -13.86
CA TRP A 96 -15.06 13.16 -14.44
C TRP A 96 -14.61 14.50 -15.04
N ASN A 97 -13.62 15.16 -14.43
CA ASN A 97 -13.05 16.40 -14.94
C ASN A 97 -12.22 16.24 -16.22
N LEU A 98 -11.84 15.00 -16.59
CA LEU A 98 -11.11 14.67 -17.81
C LEU A 98 -12.05 14.33 -18.98
N LEU A 99 -13.36 14.21 -18.69
CA LEU A 99 -14.38 13.78 -19.64
C LEU A 99 -15.15 14.98 -20.20
N SER A 100 -15.49 14.92 -21.48
CA SER A 100 -16.49 15.80 -22.08
C SER A 100 -17.91 15.46 -21.59
N ASP A 101 -18.85 16.38 -21.76
CA ASP A 101 -20.23 16.19 -21.32
C ASP A 101 -20.92 14.98 -21.94
N ASP A 102 -20.58 14.65 -23.19
CA ASP A 102 -21.13 13.49 -23.90
C ASP A 102 -20.56 12.14 -23.43
N GLU A 103 -19.39 12.13 -22.78
CA GLU A 103 -18.69 10.93 -22.30
C GLU A 103 -19.07 10.56 -20.86
N LYS A 104 -19.42 11.58 -20.07
CA LYS A 104 -19.74 11.48 -18.63
C LYS A 104 -20.83 10.45 -18.32
N ASP A 105 -21.84 10.33 -19.17
CA ASP A 105 -22.94 9.38 -18.99
C ASP A 105 -22.67 8.00 -19.63
N LYS A 106 -21.56 7.86 -20.38
CA LYS A 106 -21.28 6.67 -21.20
C LYS A 106 -20.11 5.83 -20.70
N ILE A 107 -19.18 6.43 -19.95
CA ILE A 107 -17.99 5.71 -19.47
C ILE A 107 -18.34 4.74 -18.33
N PRO A 108 -17.96 3.45 -18.45
CA PRO A 108 -18.18 2.47 -17.38
C PRO A 108 -17.35 2.77 -16.11
N GLU A 109 -17.92 2.53 -14.93
CA GLU A 109 -17.23 2.69 -13.62
C GLU A 109 -15.88 1.96 -13.57
N ARG A 110 -15.79 0.76 -14.17
CA ARG A 110 -14.54 -0.02 -14.20
C ARG A 110 -13.38 0.72 -14.87
N VAL A 111 -13.65 1.52 -15.89
CA VAL A 111 -12.64 2.33 -16.61
C VAL A 111 -12.15 3.45 -15.69
N ILE A 112 -13.08 4.09 -15.01
CA ILE A 112 -12.80 5.14 -14.04
C ILE A 112 -11.96 4.56 -12.89
N ARG A 113 -12.32 3.40 -12.38
CA ARG A 113 -11.54 2.71 -11.34
C ARG A 113 -10.09 2.46 -11.78
N ALA A 114 -9.85 2.05 -13.02
CA ALA A 114 -8.50 1.82 -13.52
C ALA A 114 -7.66 3.11 -13.54
N LEU A 115 -8.20 4.20 -14.11
CA LEU A 115 -7.51 5.50 -14.15
C LEU A 115 -7.26 6.07 -12.75
N SER A 116 -8.14 5.76 -11.79
CA SER A 116 -8.02 6.30 -10.44
C SER A 116 -6.83 5.74 -9.65
N MET A 117 -6.27 4.61 -10.12
CA MET A 117 -5.06 4.02 -9.54
C MET A 117 -3.79 4.78 -9.93
N VAL A 118 -3.86 5.67 -10.92
CA VAL A 118 -2.74 6.54 -11.31
C VAL A 118 -2.77 7.77 -10.40
N GLU A 119 -1.86 7.84 -9.43
CA GLU A 119 -1.86 8.89 -8.40
C GLU A 119 -1.61 10.29 -8.99
N ASP A 120 -0.65 10.40 -9.92
CA ASP A 120 -0.28 11.67 -10.53
C ASP A 120 -1.35 12.15 -11.53
N PRO A 121 -1.95 13.34 -11.34
CA PRO A 121 -3.00 13.85 -12.21
C PRO A 121 -2.55 14.09 -13.65
N THR A 122 -1.31 14.55 -13.85
CA THR A 122 -0.76 14.84 -15.18
C THR A 122 -0.54 13.54 -15.96
N GLU A 123 0.07 12.53 -15.34
CA GLU A 123 0.20 11.19 -15.91
C GLU A 123 -1.16 10.58 -16.24
N ARG A 124 -2.15 10.77 -15.36
CA ARG A 124 -3.51 10.26 -15.61
C ARG A 124 -4.12 10.89 -16.86
N GLN A 125 -3.96 12.20 -17.05
CA GLN A 125 -4.43 12.91 -18.25
C GLN A 125 -3.70 12.40 -19.50
N GLU A 126 -2.37 12.24 -19.44
CA GLU A 126 -1.58 11.70 -20.57
C GLU A 126 -2.04 10.29 -20.97
N ILE A 127 -2.26 9.40 -19.99
CA ILE A 127 -2.79 8.06 -20.21
C ILE A 127 -4.18 8.15 -20.87
N TRP A 128 -5.05 9.04 -20.37
CA TRP A 128 -6.38 9.22 -20.92
C TRP A 128 -6.35 9.68 -22.39
N ASP A 129 -5.49 10.63 -22.73
CA ASP A 129 -5.36 11.13 -24.10
C ASP A 129 -4.80 10.06 -25.06
N LYS A 130 -3.85 9.24 -24.60
CA LYS A 130 -3.37 8.08 -25.38
C LYS A 130 -4.45 7.04 -25.59
N VAL A 131 -5.24 6.74 -24.55
CA VAL A 131 -6.38 5.81 -24.66
C VAL A 131 -7.38 6.30 -25.70
N LYS A 132 -7.82 7.57 -25.62
CA LYS A 132 -8.74 8.16 -26.61
C LYS A 132 -8.19 8.10 -28.03
N THR A 133 -6.90 8.36 -28.19
CA THR A 133 -6.22 8.27 -29.48
C THR A 133 -6.25 6.84 -30.03
N LYS A 134 -5.95 5.84 -29.18
CA LYS A 134 -5.95 4.42 -29.57
C LYS A 134 -7.34 3.89 -29.91
N THR A 135 -8.39 4.38 -29.25
CA THR A 135 -9.77 3.96 -29.51
C THR A 135 -10.45 4.78 -30.62
N GLY A 136 -9.75 5.75 -31.23
CA GLY A 136 -10.35 6.62 -32.23
C GLY A 136 -11.52 7.45 -31.70
N GLY A 137 -11.54 7.72 -30.39
CA GLY A 137 -12.63 8.42 -29.71
C GLY A 137 -13.80 7.53 -29.26
N GLU A 138 -13.76 6.22 -29.51
CA GLU A 138 -14.73 5.29 -28.93
C GLU A 138 -14.49 5.06 -27.43
N LEU A 139 -15.55 4.59 -26.74
CA LEU A 139 -15.50 4.30 -25.31
C LEU A 139 -14.47 3.19 -25.03
N PRO A 140 -13.43 3.46 -24.24
CA PRO A 140 -12.41 2.46 -23.96
C PRO A 140 -12.92 1.36 -23.04
N THR A 141 -12.33 0.19 -23.16
CA THR A 141 -12.56 -0.92 -22.23
C THR A 141 -11.62 -0.81 -21.02
N TYR A 142 -11.95 -1.52 -19.93
CA TYR A 142 -11.04 -1.64 -18.78
C TYR A 142 -9.66 -2.16 -19.20
N LYS A 143 -9.63 -3.16 -20.09
CA LYS A 143 -8.40 -3.80 -20.55
C LYS A 143 -7.53 -2.83 -21.34
N THR A 144 -8.13 -2.03 -22.23
CA THR A 144 -7.43 -1.00 -23.00
C THR A 144 -6.74 0.02 -22.09
N VAL A 145 -7.44 0.45 -21.03
CA VAL A 145 -6.91 1.41 -20.06
C VAL A 145 -5.81 0.78 -19.21
N GLU A 146 -6.01 -0.44 -18.73
CA GLU A 146 -5.01 -1.18 -17.96
C GLU A 146 -3.72 -1.43 -18.76
N GLU A 147 -3.84 -1.75 -20.04
CA GLU A 147 -2.72 -1.88 -20.97
C GLU A 147 -1.98 -0.56 -21.15
N GLU A 148 -2.70 0.56 -21.34
CA GLU A 148 -2.05 1.87 -21.48
C GLU A 148 -1.32 2.32 -20.19
N ILE A 149 -1.93 2.08 -19.02
CA ILE A 149 -1.27 2.33 -17.73
C ILE A 149 0.03 1.52 -17.63
N ARG A 150 -0.01 0.24 -18.03
CA ARG A 150 1.16 -0.64 -18.01
C ARG A 150 2.26 -0.14 -18.95
N GLU A 151 1.91 0.25 -20.16
CA GLU A 151 2.88 0.77 -21.14
C GLU A 151 3.47 2.12 -20.71
N CYS A 152 2.67 3.02 -20.15
CA CYS A 152 3.19 4.28 -19.60
C CYS A 152 4.18 4.04 -18.45
N ARG A 153 3.86 3.12 -17.53
CA ARG A 153 4.79 2.72 -16.46
C ARG A 153 6.09 2.11 -17.02
N LYS A 154 5.98 1.27 -18.05
CA LYS A 154 7.12 0.67 -18.75
C LYS A 154 8.03 1.73 -19.37
N GLN A 155 7.45 2.67 -20.11
CA GLN A 155 8.21 3.75 -20.73
C GLN A 155 8.93 4.62 -19.70
N LYS A 156 8.27 4.93 -18.57
CA LYS A 156 8.91 5.66 -17.47
C LYS A 156 10.12 4.92 -16.89
N GLN A 157 10.01 3.60 -16.70
CA GLN A 157 11.12 2.79 -16.22
C GLN A 157 12.26 2.73 -17.24
N PHE A 158 11.95 2.63 -18.53
CA PHE A 158 12.95 2.69 -19.61
C PHE A 158 13.71 4.02 -19.60
N THR A 159 13.00 5.15 -19.55
CA THR A 159 13.61 6.48 -19.47
C THR A 159 14.48 6.63 -18.22
N LYS A 160 13.99 6.19 -17.05
CA LYS A 160 14.75 6.23 -15.79
C LYS A 160 16.04 5.39 -15.86
N ALA A 161 15.99 4.25 -16.55
CA ALA A 161 17.13 3.36 -16.72
C ALA A 161 18.02 3.73 -17.93
N ASN A 162 17.69 4.81 -18.66
CA ASN A 162 18.33 5.18 -19.92
C ASN A 162 18.43 3.99 -20.89
N PHE A 163 17.34 3.21 -21.00
CA PHE A 163 17.25 2.02 -21.82
C PHE A 163 16.38 2.27 -23.04
N ASP A 164 16.89 1.90 -24.21
CA ASP A 164 16.14 1.85 -25.47
C ASP A 164 16.21 0.43 -26.05
N PRO A 165 15.08 -0.31 -26.07
CA PRO A 165 15.03 -1.64 -26.66
C PRO A 165 15.47 -1.68 -28.13
N ALA A 166 15.23 -0.62 -28.90
CA ALA A 166 15.59 -0.58 -30.32
C ALA A 166 17.12 -0.49 -30.51
N SER A 167 17.80 0.17 -29.57
CA SER A 167 19.26 0.36 -29.58
C SER A 167 20.03 -0.74 -28.85
N SER A 168 19.35 -1.66 -28.16
CA SER A 168 19.96 -2.74 -27.34
C SER A 168 19.28 -4.09 -27.57
N PRO A 169 19.39 -4.68 -28.78
CA PRO A 169 18.67 -5.90 -29.15
C PRO A 169 19.13 -7.15 -28.39
N ASP A 170 20.33 -7.12 -27.82
CA ASP A 170 20.94 -8.16 -26.98
C ASP A 170 20.45 -8.14 -25.53
N LYS A 171 19.67 -7.12 -25.15
CA LYS A 171 19.22 -6.91 -23.77
C LYS A 171 17.70 -6.99 -23.63
N VAL A 172 17.28 -7.41 -22.44
CA VAL A 172 15.87 -7.44 -22.03
C VAL A 172 15.70 -6.63 -20.77
N PHE A 173 14.60 -5.88 -20.69
CA PHE A 173 14.31 -5.09 -19.49
C PHE A 173 13.45 -5.89 -18.51
N CYS A 174 13.90 -6.02 -17.27
CA CYS A 174 13.09 -6.58 -16.19
C CYS A 174 12.45 -5.44 -15.38
N MET A 175 11.12 -5.34 -15.48
CA MET A 175 10.28 -4.39 -14.78
C MET A 175 10.33 -4.58 -13.27
N THR A 176 10.47 -5.82 -12.80
CA THR A 176 10.59 -6.16 -11.37
C THR A 176 11.87 -5.61 -10.77
N LEU A 177 12.98 -5.65 -11.51
CA LEU A 177 14.30 -5.18 -11.06
C LEU A 177 14.63 -3.77 -11.55
N GLU A 178 13.76 -3.17 -12.37
CA GLU A 178 13.87 -1.83 -12.97
C GLU A 178 15.17 -1.60 -13.76
N LYS A 179 15.69 -2.64 -14.42
CA LYS A 179 16.99 -2.58 -15.14
C LYS A 179 16.99 -3.46 -16.40
N PRO A 180 17.86 -3.14 -17.38
CA PRO A 180 18.15 -4.02 -18.51
C PRO A 180 19.17 -5.11 -18.13
N PHE A 181 19.03 -6.27 -18.75
CA PHE A 181 19.82 -7.49 -18.52
C PHE A 181 20.28 -8.09 -19.85
N SER A 182 21.48 -8.67 -19.90
CA SER A 182 21.93 -9.40 -21.09
C SER A 182 21.10 -10.66 -21.30
N GLN A 183 20.70 -10.94 -22.55
CA GLN A 183 20.03 -12.21 -22.87
C GLN A 183 20.96 -13.42 -22.74
N THR A 184 22.28 -13.24 -22.86
CA THR A 184 23.25 -14.36 -22.80
C THR A 184 23.53 -14.85 -21.38
N GLU A 185 23.38 -13.98 -20.39
CA GLU A 185 23.69 -14.26 -18.98
C GLU A 185 22.46 -14.03 -18.08
N LEU A 186 21.27 -14.14 -18.68
CA LEU A 186 20.02 -13.65 -18.09
C LEU A 186 19.74 -14.27 -16.71
N ALA A 187 19.83 -15.59 -16.57
CA ALA A 187 19.60 -16.23 -15.28
C ALA A 187 20.56 -15.71 -14.19
N GLN A 188 21.86 -15.63 -14.49
CA GLN A 188 22.86 -15.21 -13.52
C GLN A 188 22.68 -13.73 -13.15
N GLU A 189 22.46 -12.86 -14.12
CA GLU A 189 22.28 -11.43 -13.82
C GLU A 189 21.01 -11.17 -12.98
N LEU A 190 19.91 -11.93 -13.19
CA LEU A 190 18.71 -11.85 -12.35
C LEU A 190 18.97 -12.31 -10.91
N ILE A 191 19.76 -13.37 -10.74
CA ILE A 191 20.18 -13.91 -9.43
C ILE A 191 20.98 -12.86 -8.67
N ASP A 192 21.95 -12.23 -9.33
CA ASP A 192 22.83 -11.25 -8.71
C ASP A 192 22.07 -9.96 -8.35
N ASN A 193 21.23 -9.47 -9.28
CA ASN A 193 20.49 -8.22 -9.08
C ASN A 193 19.26 -8.35 -8.17
N SER A 194 18.84 -9.58 -7.85
CA SER A 194 17.79 -9.81 -6.84
C SER A 194 18.30 -9.71 -5.40
N ASN A 195 19.61 -9.57 -5.17
CA ASN A 195 20.22 -9.33 -3.84
C ASN A 195 19.80 -10.35 -2.76
N GLY A 196 19.74 -11.64 -3.11
CA GLY A 196 19.30 -12.69 -2.19
C GLY A 196 17.80 -12.72 -1.87
N ASP A 197 17.00 -11.78 -2.39
CA ASP A 197 15.56 -11.70 -2.13
C ASP A 197 14.80 -12.73 -2.98
N TYR A 198 14.15 -13.69 -2.31
CA TYR A 198 13.33 -14.72 -2.95
C TYR A 198 12.14 -14.13 -3.74
N GLY A 199 11.44 -13.15 -3.18
CA GLY A 199 10.25 -12.56 -3.79
C GLY A 199 10.60 -11.77 -5.06
N LYS A 200 11.70 -11.01 -5.04
CA LYS A 200 12.21 -10.30 -6.21
C LYS A 200 12.63 -11.26 -7.31
N LEU A 201 13.43 -12.28 -6.98
CA LEU A 201 13.85 -13.28 -7.96
C LEU A 201 12.64 -14.00 -8.56
N LEU A 202 11.68 -14.43 -7.74
CA LEU A 202 10.48 -15.13 -8.20
C LEU A 202 9.65 -14.28 -9.17
N ASN A 203 9.46 -13.00 -8.86
CA ASN A 203 8.70 -12.09 -9.71
C ASN A 203 9.44 -11.80 -11.02
N ALA A 204 10.76 -11.58 -10.97
CA ALA A 204 11.58 -11.37 -12.16
C ALA A 204 11.61 -12.62 -13.07
N THR A 205 11.78 -13.82 -12.50
CA THR A 205 11.72 -15.08 -13.24
C THR A 205 10.35 -15.27 -13.90
N ARG A 206 9.24 -15.02 -13.19
CA ARG A 206 7.88 -15.11 -13.75
C ARG A 206 7.66 -14.12 -14.89
N GLU A 207 8.22 -12.93 -14.76
CA GLU A 207 8.15 -11.89 -15.79
C GLU A 207 8.87 -12.35 -17.06
N MET A 208 10.13 -12.78 -16.95
CA MET A 208 10.94 -13.23 -18.09
C MET A 208 10.38 -14.50 -18.72
N LEU A 209 9.85 -15.43 -17.91
CA LEU A 209 9.20 -16.64 -18.41
C LEU A 209 7.97 -16.32 -19.25
N LYS A 210 7.09 -15.41 -18.78
CA LYS A 210 5.90 -14.99 -19.53
C LYS A 210 6.23 -14.31 -20.86
N ALA A 211 7.40 -13.67 -20.93
CA ALA A 211 7.89 -13.02 -22.14
C ALA A 211 8.71 -13.96 -23.05
N ASN A 212 8.86 -15.24 -22.68
CA ASN A 212 9.63 -16.25 -23.41
C ASN A 212 11.11 -15.90 -23.60
N TYR A 213 11.73 -15.23 -22.61
CA TYR A 213 13.16 -14.91 -22.65
C TYR A 213 14.07 -15.96 -22.02
N LEU A 214 13.52 -16.92 -21.28
CA LEU A 214 14.30 -17.92 -20.55
C LEU A 214 14.40 -19.22 -21.36
N ASN A 215 15.62 -19.63 -21.70
CA ASN A 215 15.88 -20.96 -22.25
C ASN A 215 15.81 -22.04 -21.16
N ASP A 216 15.94 -23.32 -21.54
CA ASP A 216 15.84 -24.42 -20.59
C ASP A 216 16.93 -24.39 -19.50
N GLU A 217 18.14 -23.97 -19.84
CA GLU A 217 19.27 -23.84 -18.90
C GLU A 217 19.03 -22.72 -17.88
N ASP A 218 18.55 -21.56 -18.34
CA ASP A 218 18.15 -20.44 -17.48
C ASP A 218 17.07 -20.87 -16.50
N GLN A 219 16.05 -21.59 -16.99
CA GLN A 219 14.95 -22.08 -16.17
C GLN A 219 15.41 -23.03 -15.07
N GLN A 220 16.34 -23.96 -15.37
CA GLN A 220 16.90 -24.85 -14.35
C GLN A 220 17.72 -24.08 -13.32
N THR A 221 18.58 -23.16 -13.76
CA THR A 221 19.43 -22.33 -12.89
C THR A 221 18.58 -21.51 -11.93
N LEU A 222 17.58 -20.79 -12.45
CA LEU A 222 16.67 -19.99 -11.64
C LEU A 222 15.84 -20.85 -10.68
N LYS A 223 15.39 -22.03 -11.11
CA LYS A 223 14.64 -22.96 -10.26
C LYS A 223 15.47 -23.44 -9.07
N GLN A 224 16.73 -23.82 -9.30
CA GLN A 224 17.63 -24.27 -8.24
C GLN A 224 17.88 -23.15 -7.21
N GLU A 225 18.19 -21.94 -7.68
CA GLU A 225 18.43 -20.80 -6.79
C GLU A 225 17.17 -20.38 -6.02
N LEU A 226 15.99 -20.41 -6.65
CA LEU A 226 14.72 -20.13 -5.98
C LEU A 226 14.41 -21.14 -4.87
N LEU A 227 14.66 -22.44 -5.11
CA LEU A 227 14.48 -23.49 -4.10
C LEU A 227 15.44 -23.29 -2.91
N LYS A 228 16.70 -22.97 -3.20
CA LYS A 228 17.71 -22.66 -2.17
C LYS A 228 17.26 -21.48 -1.30
N ARG A 229 16.92 -20.33 -1.90
CA ARG A 229 16.48 -19.13 -1.16
C ARG A 229 15.17 -19.36 -0.41
N PHE A 230 14.27 -20.18 -0.95
CA PHE A 230 13.04 -20.54 -0.25
C PHE A 230 13.33 -21.37 1.01
N SER A 231 14.26 -22.32 0.94
CA SER A 231 14.72 -23.08 2.11
C SER A 231 15.36 -22.17 3.15
N GLU A 232 16.31 -21.32 2.76
CA GLU A 232 16.96 -20.36 3.65
C GLU A 232 15.94 -19.42 4.33
N TRP A 233 14.91 -19.01 3.57
CA TRP A 233 13.82 -18.21 4.11
C TRP A 233 12.99 -19.00 5.15
N LEU A 234 12.65 -20.26 4.87
CA LEU A 234 11.95 -21.12 5.82
C LEU A 234 12.77 -21.35 7.09
N ASP A 235 14.05 -21.67 6.96
CA ASP A 235 14.96 -21.88 8.10
C ASP A 235 15.08 -20.62 8.96
N LYS A 236 15.07 -19.44 8.34
CA LYS A 236 15.07 -18.17 9.09
C LYS A 236 13.75 -17.89 9.81
N GLN A 237 12.61 -18.33 9.26
CA GLN A 237 11.29 -18.11 9.87
C GLN A 237 10.97 -19.16 10.96
N PHE A 238 11.46 -20.39 10.79
CA PHE A 238 11.03 -21.56 11.57
C PHE A 238 12.17 -22.39 12.16
N GLY A 239 13.43 -22.06 11.87
CA GLY A 239 14.59 -22.75 12.42
C GLY A 239 14.67 -22.54 13.93
N GLU A 240 14.62 -23.64 14.67
CA GLU A 240 14.86 -23.64 16.11
C GLU A 240 16.25 -23.06 16.39
N LYS A 241 16.31 -22.06 17.29
CA LYS A 241 17.57 -21.71 17.95
C LYS A 241 17.95 -22.90 18.83
N THR A 242 18.67 -23.87 18.29
CA THR A 242 19.41 -24.82 19.09
C THR A 242 20.54 -24.05 19.77
N SER A 243 20.25 -23.56 20.98
CA SER A 243 21.24 -23.10 21.94
C SER A 243 22.21 -24.24 22.22
N GLN A 244 23.38 -24.19 21.60
CA GLN A 244 24.56 -24.88 22.11
C GLN A 244 25.05 -24.12 23.35
N ASP A 245 24.44 -24.40 24.49
CA ASP A 245 24.94 -24.05 25.83
C ASP A 245 24.69 -25.25 26.78
N GLU A 246 25.15 -26.44 26.39
CA GLU A 246 25.33 -27.56 27.31
C GLU A 246 26.58 -28.35 26.89
N ASN A 247 27.75 -27.78 27.15
CA ASN A 247 29.00 -28.52 27.27
C ASN A 247 29.97 -27.66 28.08
N ASP A 248 29.70 -27.56 29.38
CA ASP A 248 30.69 -27.27 30.41
C ASP A 248 30.14 -27.78 31.76
N VAL A 249 30.04 -29.11 31.90
CA VAL A 249 30.15 -29.72 33.22
C VAL A 249 31.62 -30.09 33.38
N GLU A 250 32.32 -29.13 33.95
CA GLU A 250 33.70 -29.20 34.42
C GLU A 250 33.88 -30.44 35.32
N VAL A 251 34.55 -31.45 34.80
CA VAL A 251 35.01 -32.61 35.58
C VAL A 251 36.18 -32.14 36.45
N SER A 252 35.92 -31.78 37.70
CA SER A 252 36.97 -31.47 38.68
C SER A 252 37.65 -32.75 39.19
N PRO A 253 38.99 -32.87 39.12
CA PRO A 253 39.73 -34.02 39.63
C PRO A 253 40.49 -33.66 40.91
N MET A 254 40.01 -34.07 42.09
CA MET A 254 40.79 -34.20 43.34
C MET A 254 39.94 -34.99 44.35
N GLY A 255 40.42 -36.01 45.08
CA GLY A 255 41.77 -36.53 45.19
C GLY A 255 41.76 -37.87 45.94
N ASP A 256 42.88 -38.58 45.80
CA ASP A 256 43.21 -39.78 46.55
C ASP A 256 43.22 -39.52 48.06
N THR A 257 42.48 -40.34 48.81
CA THR A 257 42.91 -40.77 50.14
C THR A 257 42.60 -42.26 50.29
N PHE A 258 43.68 -43.04 50.21
CA PHE A 258 43.83 -44.34 50.85
C PHE A 258 43.44 -44.24 52.34
N ASP A 259 42.56 -45.11 52.84
CA ASP A 259 42.97 -45.98 53.95
C ASP A 259 42.06 -47.21 54.11
N SER A 260 42.69 -48.31 54.50
CA SER A 260 42.06 -49.60 54.78
C SER A 260 41.36 -49.62 56.15
N VAL A 261 40.52 -50.66 56.33
CA VAL A 261 40.38 -51.51 57.53
C VAL A 261 38.94 -51.72 58.00
N GLN A 262 38.64 -53.02 58.08
CA GLN A 262 37.52 -53.76 58.68
C GLN A 262 36.77 -53.11 59.86
N GLN A 263 35.44 -53.18 59.82
CA GLN A 263 34.63 -54.10 60.66
C GLN A 263 33.20 -54.20 60.13
#